data_AF-F0UXN1-F1
#
_entry.id   AF-F0UXN1-F1
#
_cell.length_a   1.000
_cell.length_b   1.000
_cell.length_c   1.000
_cell.angle_alpha   90.00
_cell.angle_beta   90.00
_cell.angle_gamma   90.00
#
_symmetry.space_group_name_H-M   'P 1'
#
loop_
_entity.id
_entity.type
_entity.pdbx_description
1 polymer ?
#
loop_
_entity_poly.entity_id
_entity_poly.type
_entity_poly.pdbx_seq_one_letter_code
_entity_poly.pdbx_strand_id
1 'polypeptide(L)'
;AQKHNLTMLEIALRWCAHHSALKMQDGGRDGVIIGVSSLDQLKSNLADLEKGPLPDDVIKVLDEAWMITKPTTANYWHLDLQYT
;
A
#
# COMPACT_ATOMS: atom_id res chain seq x y z
N ALA A 1 0.04 13.95 4.14
CA ALA A 1 -0.98 14.24 3.12
C ALA A 1 -0.99 15.72 2.73
N GLN A 2 -1.59 16.62 3.54
CA GLN A 2 -1.78 18.04 3.16
C GLN A 2 -0.50 18.80 2.82
N LYS A 3 0.57 18.60 3.61
CA LYS A 3 1.89 19.24 3.38
C LYS A 3 2.46 18.97 1.98
N HIS A 4 2.18 17.79 1.42
CA HIS A 4 2.68 17.35 0.11
C HIS A 4 1.60 17.34 -0.97
N ASN A 5 0.41 17.86 -0.67
CA ASN A 5 -0.76 17.80 -1.54
C ASN A 5 -1.07 16.37 -2.07
N LEU A 6 -0.82 15.35 -1.23
CA LEU A 6 -1.07 13.95 -1.55
C LEU A 6 -2.40 13.50 -0.96
N THR A 7 -3.15 12.70 -1.71
CA THR A 7 -4.34 12.03 -1.20
C THR A 7 -3.95 10.81 -0.36
N MET A 8 -4.83 10.37 0.55
CA MET A 8 -4.55 9.17 1.35
C MET A 8 -4.48 7.90 0.49
N LEU A 9 -5.29 7.83 -0.57
CA LEU A 9 -5.29 6.73 -1.51
C LEU A 9 -3.99 6.65 -2.31
N GLU A 10 -3.53 7.81 -2.82
CA GLU A 10 -2.24 7.91 -3.50
C GLU A 10 -1.09 7.47 -2.58
N ILE A 11 -1.09 7.88 -1.32
CA ILE A 11 -0.10 7.46 -0.33
C ILE A 11 -0.12 5.93 -0.16
N ALA A 12 -1.31 5.34 0.04
CA ALA A 12 -1.42 3.89 0.23
C ALA A 12 -0.91 3.11 -0.99
N LEU A 13 -1.31 3.51 -2.20
CA LEU A 13 -0.91 2.84 -3.44
C LEU A 13 0.60 2.94 -3.68
N ARG A 14 1.18 4.13 -3.55
CA ARG A 14 2.63 4.35 -3.74
C ARG A 14 3.46 3.69 -2.64
N TRP A 15 2.93 3.58 -1.41
CA TRP A 15 3.58 2.83 -0.34
C TRP A 15 3.64 1.35 -0.67
N CYS A 16 2.52 0.74 -1.10
CA CYS A 16 2.50 -0.65 -1.54
C CYS A 16 3.49 -0.90 -2.68
N ALA A 17 3.62 0.05 -3.61
CA ALA A 17 4.46 -0.14 -4.79
C ALA A 17 5.97 0.02 -4.56
N HIS A 18 6.37 0.93 -3.67
CA HIS A 18 7.79 1.33 -3.54
C HIS A 18 8.40 1.10 -2.16
N HIS A 19 7.57 0.90 -1.13
CA HIS A 19 8.01 0.88 0.27
C HIS A 19 7.55 -0.37 1.03
N SER A 20 6.85 -1.28 0.36
CA SER A 20 6.49 -2.59 0.90
C SER A 20 7.60 -3.62 0.66
N ALA A 21 7.43 -4.82 1.20
CA ALA A 21 8.31 -5.94 0.93
C ALA A 21 8.09 -6.59 -0.46
N LEU A 22 7.11 -6.11 -1.24
CA LEU A 22 6.75 -6.69 -2.54
C LEU A 22 7.84 -6.40 -3.59
N LYS A 23 8.17 -7.43 -4.38
CA LYS A 23 9.05 -7.32 -5.53
C LYS A 23 8.21 -7.25 -6.80
N MET A 24 7.82 -6.04 -7.18
CA MET A 24 7.03 -5.79 -8.40
C MET A 24 7.87 -5.33 -9.59
N GLN A 25 9.12 -4.93 -9.38
CA GLN A 25 10.06 -4.47 -10.40
C GLN A 25 11.23 -5.47 -10.57
N ASP A 26 12.08 -5.27 -11.59
CA ASP A 26 13.32 -6.02 -11.83
C ASP A 26 13.18 -7.55 -11.88
N GLY A 27 12.12 -8.04 -12.54
CA GLY A 27 11.85 -9.48 -12.67
C GLY A 27 11.19 -10.10 -11.42
N GLY A 28 10.74 -9.28 -10.48
CA GLY A 28 9.87 -9.69 -9.40
C GLY A 28 8.52 -10.26 -9.89
N ARG A 29 7.90 -11.10 -9.07
CA ARG A 29 6.64 -11.81 -9.40
C ARG A 29 5.46 -11.39 -8.52
N ASP A 30 5.65 -10.36 -7.70
CA ASP A 30 4.62 -9.87 -6.82
C ASP A 30 3.77 -8.81 -7.52
N GLY A 31 2.54 -8.63 -7.06
CA GLY A 31 1.62 -7.64 -7.60
C GLY A 31 0.60 -7.18 -6.57
N VAL A 32 -0.04 -6.05 -6.85
CA VAL A 32 -1.10 -5.48 -6.01
C VAL A 32 -2.45 -5.65 -6.71
N ILE A 33 -3.42 -6.22 -6.02
CA ILE A 33 -4.80 -6.29 -6.49
C ILE A 33 -5.52 -5.01 -6.06
N ILE A 34 -6.03 -4.24 -7.03
CA ILE A 34 -6.80 -3.03 -6.78
C ILE A 34 -8.31 -3.29 -6.97
N GLY A 35 -9.10 -3.01 -5.93
CA GLY A 35 -10.56 -2.97 -6.01
C GLY A 35 -11.03 -1.57 -6.37
N VAL A 36 -11.90 -1.45 -7.37
CA VAL A 36 -12.48 -0.18 -7.83
C VAL A 36 -13.98 -0.34 -8.06
N SER A 37 -14.76 0.71 -7.79
CA SER A 37 -16.20 0.72 -8.05
C SER A 37 -16.59 1.57 -9.27
N SER A 38 -15.64 2.23 -9.91
CA SER A 38 -15.84 3.01 -11.14
C SER A 38 -14.59 3.03 -12.02
N LEU A 39 -14.77 3.31 -13.31
CA LEU A 39 -13.67 3.40 -14.26
C LEU A 39 -12.74 4.59 -13.97
N ASP A 40 -13.28 5.70 -13.48
CA ASP A 40 -12.46 6.88 -13.17
C ASP A 40 -11.55 6.64 -11.97
N GLN A 41 -12.01 5.90 -10.96
CA GLN A 41 -11.15 5.43 -9.87
C GLN A 41 -10.04 4.51 -10.39
N LEU A 42 -10.34 3.62 -11.34
CA LEU A 42 -9.32 2.77 -11.96
C LEU A 42 -8.21 3.61 -12.59
N LYS A 43 -8.58 4.59 -13.41
CA LYS A 43 -7.62 5.48 -14.08
C LYS A 43 -6.77 6.25 -13.07
N SER A 44 -7.38 6.81 -12.03
CA SER A 44 -6.65 7.53 -10.98
C SER A 44 -5.70 6.61 -10.21
N ASN A 45 -6.15 5.41 -9.82
CA ASN A 45 -5.35 4.47 -9.06
C ASN A 45 -4.15 3.96 -9.86
N LEU A 46 -4.34 3.69 -11.16
CA LEU A 46 -3.25 3.30 -12.05
C LEU A 46 -2.23 4.44 -12.20
N ALA A 47 -2.70 5.67 -12.41
CA ALA A 47 -1.81 6.83 -12.46
C ALA A 47 -1.03 7.03 -11.15
N ASP A 48 -1.63 6.73 -10.00
CA ASP A 48 -0.95 6.82 -8.70
C ASP A 48 0.09 5.70 -8.50
N LEU A 49 -0.17 4.48 -9.00
CA LEU A 49 0.77 3.35 -8.94
C LEU A 49 2.00 3.54 -9.83
N GLU A 50 1.88 4.30 -10.92
CA GLU A 50 3.00 4.62 -11.83
C GLU A 50 3.89 5.76 -11.30
N LYS A 51 3.42 6.52 -10.31
CA LYS A 51 4.23 7.57 -9.68
C LYS A 51 5.34 6.96 -8.84
N GLY A 52 6.46 7.67 -8.77
CA GLY A 52 7.63 7.25 -8.00
C GLY A 52 7.44 7.21 -6.47
N PRO A 53 8.54 6.96 -5.73
CA PRO A 53 8.50 6.79 -4.28
C PRO A 53 7.95 8.03 -3.55
N LEU A 54 7.31 7.78 -2.40
CA LEU A 54 6.85 8.83 -1.49
C LEU A 54 8.03 9.58 -0.82
N PRO A 55 7.82 10.84 -0.39
CA PRO A 55 8.79 11.57 0.42
C PRO A 55 9.08 10.90 1.77
N ASP A 56 10.32 10.99 2.25
CA ASP A 56 10.79 10.32 3.48
C ASP A 56 9.99 10.70 4.74
N ASP A 57 9.54 11.95 4.84
CA ASP A 57 8.75 12.39 5.99
C ASP A 57 7.35 11.77 6.01
N VAL A 58 6.79 11.42 4.86
CA VAL A 58 5.53 10.66 4.77
C VAL A 58 5.76 9.21 5.23
N ILE A 59 6.86 8.59 4.79
CA ILE A 59 7.23 7.22 5.18
C ILE A 59 7.42 7.12 6.69
N LYS A 60 8.18 8.04 7.27
CA LYS A 60 8.42 8.07 8.72
C LYS A 60 7.10 8.12 9.52
N VAL A 61 6.16 8.96 9.09
CA VAL A 61 4.84 9.07 9.74
C VAL A 61 4.02 7.78 9.58
N LEU A 62 4.11 7.11 8.43
CA LEU A 62 3.45 5.82 8.22
C LEU A 62 4.03 4.72 9.11
N ASP A 63 5.36 4.68 9.27
CA ASP A 63 6.03 3.72 10.15
C ASP A 63 5.63 3.94 11.62
N GLU A 64 5.57 5.20 12.07
CA GLU A 64 5.07 5.55 13.40
C GLU A 64 3.60 5.13 13.58
N ALA A 65 2.76 5.39 12.57
CA ALA A 65 1.35 4.98 12.60
C ALA A 65 1.20 3.45 12.66
N TRP A 66 2.03 2.70 11.93
CA TRP A 66 2.04 1.24 11.98
C TRP A 66 2.38 0.71 13.37
N MET A 67 3.35 1.31 14.07
CA MET A 67 3.70 0.89 15.43
C MET A 67 2.54 1.04 16.42
N ILE A 68 1.66 2.02 16.20
CA ILE A 68 0.46 2.24 17.02
C ILE A 68 -0.63 1.21 16.69
N THR A 69 -0.83 0.87 15.41
CA THR A 69 -1.94 0.01 14.96
C THR A 69 -1.60 -1.48 14.95
N LYS A 70 -0.31 -1.83 14.91
CA LYS A 70 0.21 -3.21 14.91
C LYS A 70 -0.39 -4.11 16.01
N PRO A 71 -0.56 -3.67 17.27
CA PRO A 71 -1.12 -4.52 18.33
C PRO A 71 -2.59 -4.88 18.13
N THR A 72 -3.34 -4.07 17.39
CA THR A 72 -4.78 -4.24 17.15
C THR A 72 -5.11 -4.74 15.75
N THR A 73 -4.09 -5.01 14.93
CA THR A 73 -4.29 -5.46 13.55
C THR A 73 -4.84 -6.89 13.55
N ALA A 74 -5.78 -7.17 12.64
CA ALA A 74 -6.24 -8.53 12.43
C ALA A 74 -5.10 -9.39 11.84
N ASN A 75 -5.05 -10.67 12.24
CA ASN A 75 -4.14 -11.63 11.62
C ASN A 75 -4.52 -11.81 10.14
N TYR A 76 -3.53 -12.00 9.27
CA TYR A 76 -3.80 -12.21 7.85
C TYR A 76 -4.49 -13.55 7.57
N TRP A 77 -4.36 -14.51 8.48
CA TRP A 77 -5.03 -15.80 8.42
C TRP A 77 -6.22 -15.82 9.38
N HIS A 78 -7.28 -16.47 8.94
CA HIS A 78 -8.48 -16.73 9.73
C HIS A 78 -8.67 -18.25 9.72
N LEU A 79 -9.03 -18.83 10.87
CA LEU A 79 -9.24 -20.28 11.11
C LEU A 79 -7.97 -21.10 11.38
N ASP A 80 -8.17 -22.33 11.86
CA ASP A 80 -7.11 -23.31 12.14
C ASP A 80 -6.64 -23.98 10.86
N LEU A 81 -5.32 -23.96 10.61
CA LEU A 81 -4.69 -24.68 9.49
C LEU A 81 -4.60 -26.17 9.84
N GLN A 82 -5.56 -26.97 9.39
CA GLN A 82 -5.44 -28.43 9.41
C GLN A 82 -4.76 -28.91 8.13
N TYR A 83 -3.55 -29.44 8.25
CA TYR A 83 -2.89 -30.18 7.18
C TYR A 83 -3.35 -31.64 7.25
N THR A 84 -3.91 -32.15 6.14
CA THR A 84 -4.13 -33.60 5.90
C THR A 84 -2.90 -34.24 5.32
#